data_AF-A0A560J453-F1
#
_entry.id   AF-A0A560J453-F1
#
_cell.length_a   1.000
_cell.length_b   1.000
_cell.length_c   1.000
_cell.angle_alpha   90.00
_cell.angle_beta   90.00
_cell.angle_gamma   90.00
#
_symmetry.space_group_name_H-M   'P 1'
#
loop_
_entity.id
_entity.type
_entity.pdbx_description
1 polymer ?
#
loop_
_entity_poly.entity_id
_entity_poly.type
_entity_poly.pdbx_seq_one_letter_code
_entity_poly.pdbx_strand_id
1 'polypeptide(L)'
;MTETKMEMTIISAVSNILPHAPLEQALHRVTEELGPPHFDDADRDFASRIRATLTEKDIASVYYAIGMDPNDRPLAHFLVPIEAKRNPLVGSTDVADVSWVVPTVEVHAPTLAIGTPLHTWQVVAQGKSPHAHKAIVQAAKAMASVGIKALNEPELIAAAKADLMKRRRRRRMSRRCQIMLLLLWRCRWHRISVTPDPAAAFQRPLLALRPDRDCEVSRCARALLWRCSSGCSANKGLDKDGHRTRGLLG
;
A
#
# COMPACT_ATOMS: atom_id res chain seq x y z
N MET A 1 -28.34 7.51 -29.41
CA MET A 1 -28.16 6.60 -28.25
C MET A 1 -27.40 5.38 -28.73
N THR A 2 -26.42 4.87 -27.96
CA THR A 2 -25.36 3.95 -28.42
C THR A 2 -25.74 2.46 -28.52
N GLU A 3 -27.04 2.12 -28.45
CA GLU A 3 -27.56 0.73 -28.48
C GLU A 3 -26.90 -0.24 -27.48
N THR A 4 -26.23 0.27 -26.45
CA THR A 4 -25.45 -0.55 -25.51
C THR A 4 -26.34 -1.05 -24.37
N LYS A 5 -26.25 -2.35 -24.05
CA LYS A 5 -26.83 -2.94 -22.83
C LYS A 5 -25.77 -3.05 -21.75
N MET A 6 -26.12 -2.66 -20.52
CA MET A 6 -25.25 -2.74 -19.33
C MET A 6 -25.91 -3.67 -18.30
N GLU A 7 -25.12 -4.61 -17.79
CA GLU A 7 -25.50 -5.47 -16.66
C GLU A 7 -24.47 -5.25 -15.53
N MET A 8 -24.95 -5.13 -14.29
CA MET A 8 -24.11 -4.90 -13.12
C MET A 8 -24.25 -6.07 -12.14
N THR A 9 -23.11 -6.66 -11.75
CA THR A 9 -23.04 -7.65 -10.68
C THR A 9 -22.00 -7.22 -9.66
N ILE A 10 -22.35 -7.23 -8.37
CA ILE A 10 -21.41 -6.91 -7.29
C ILE A 10 -20.58 -8.16 -6.98
N ILE A 11 -19.29 -8.12 -7.29
CA ILE A 11 -18.38 -9.26 -7.10
C ILE A 11 -17.74 -9.25 -5.71
N SER A 12 -17.36 -8.08 -5.20
CA SER A 12 -16.65 -7.94 -3.93
C SER A 12 -16.83 -6.54 -3.32
N ALA A 13 -16.57 -6.43 -2.03
CA ALA A 13 -16.39 -5.18 -1.31
C ALA A 13 -15.09 -5.26 -0.50
N VAL A 14 -14.34 -4.16 -0.45
CA VAL A 14 -13.08 -4.07 0.30
C VAL A 14 -13.31 -3.50 1.70
N SER A 15 -12.45 -3.86 2.64
CA SER A 15 -12.50 -3.33 4.00
C SER A 15 -12.14 -1.84 4.03
N ASN A 16 -12.46 -1.15 5.12
CA ASN A 16 -11.88 0.18 5.38
C ASN A 16 -10.44 0.03 5.93
N ILE A 17 -9.57 1.01 5.68
CA ILE A 17 -8.24 1.05 6.33
C ILE A 17 -8.41 1.12 7.85
N LEU A 18 -7.61 0.32 8.57
CA LEU A 18 -7.57 0.31 10.03
C LEU A 18 -6.38 1.16 10.51
N PRO A 19 -6.63 2.32 11.17
CA PRO A 19 -5.54 3.18 11.62
C PRO A 19 -4.69 2.50 12.69
N HIS A 20 -3.41 2.86 12.76
CA HIS A 20 -2.41 2.16 13.56
C HIS A 20 -1.52 3.15 14.33
N ALA A 21 -1.92 3.51 15.55
CA ALA A 21 -1.33 4.66 16.25
C ALA A 21 0.18 4.50 16.56
N PRO A 22 0.68 3.36 17.07
CA PRO A 22 2.12 3.16 17.26
C PRO A 22 2.95 3.36 15.98
N LEU A 23 2.50 2.81 14.85
CA LEU A 23 3.21 2.93 13.58
C LEU A 23 3.07 4.33 12.97
N GLU A 24 1.91 4.96 13.09
CA GLU A 24 1.69 6.36 12.68
C GLU A 24 2.61 7.31 13.44
N GLN A 25 2.78 7.12 14.76
CA GLN A 25 3.72 7.91 15.58
C GLN A 25 5.18 7.66 15.21
N ALA A 26 5.55 6.43 14.87
CA ALA A 26 6.90 6.12 14.39
C ALA A 26 7.17 6.79 13.03
N LEU A 27 6.22 6.70 12.11
CA LEU A 27 6.31 7.34 10.79
C LEU A 27 6.35 8.86 10.89
N HIS A 28 5.52 9.45 11.75
CA HIS A 28 5.48 10.90 11.96
C HIS A 28 6.82 11.43 12.47
N ARG A 29 7.39 10.84 13.52
CA ARG A 29 8.73 11.20 14.04
C ARG A 29 9.83 11.07 13.00
N VAL A 30 9.86 9.96 12.27
CA VAL A 30 10.82 9.76 11.17
C VAL A 30 10.67 10.85 10.10
N THR A 31 9.44 11.25 9.78
CA THR A 31 9.18 12.28 8.78
C THR A 31 9.57 13.67 9.28
N GLU A 32 9.40 13.96 10.57
CA GLU A 32 9.92 15.17 11.22
C GLU A 32 11.44 15.25 11.13
N GLU A 33 12.13 14.16 11.47
CA GLU A 33 13.60 14.06 11.40
C GLU A 33 14.12 14.21 9.97
N LEU A 34 13.45 13.62 8.99
CA LEU A 34 13.80 13.73 7.57
C LEU A 34 13.52 15.12 6.99
N GLY A 35 12.55 15.84 7.55
CA GLY A 35 12.06 17.11 7.03
C GLY A 35 11.23 17.00 5.75
N PRO A 36 10.82 18.13 5.16
CA PRO A 36 10.09 18.16 3.89
C PRO A 36 11.01 17.90 2.68
N PRO A 37 10.46 17.45 1.53
CA PRO A 37 11.24 17.34 0.30
C PRO A 37 11.82 18.69 -0.15
N HIS A 38 13.04 18.66 -0.66
CA HIS A 38 13.74 19.85 -1.15
C HIS A 38 13.27 20.22 -2.57
N PHE A 39 12.20 21.00 -2.65
CA PHE A 39 11.72 21.55 -3.91
C PHE A 39 12.50 22.80 -4.32
N ASP A 40 12.80 22.93 -5.61
CA ASP A 40 13.41 24.13 -6.20
C ASP A 40 12.36 25.06 -6.84
N ASP A 41 12.80 26.16 -7.45
CA ASP A 41 11.89 27.12 -8.08
C ASP A 41 11.19 26.54 -9.31
N ALA A 42 11.89 25.70 -10.09
CA ALA A 42 11.28 25.05 -11.26
C ALA A 42 10.14 24.10 -10.86
N ASP A 43 10.31 23.38 -9.74
CA ASP A 43 9.25 22.56 -9.14
C ASP A 43 8.03 23.41 -8.76
N ARG A 44 8.27 24.54 -8.07
CA ARG A 44 7.22 25.47 -7.62
C ARG A 44 6.48 26.09 -8.80
N ASP A 45 7.19 26.49 -9.85
CA ASP A 45 6.62 27.08 -11.05
C ASP A 45 5.75 26.07 -11.81
N PHE A 46 6.24 24.84 -11.97
CA PHE A 46 5.47 23.78 -12.60
C PHE A 46 4.19 23.48 -11.81
N ALA A 47 4.29 23.30 -10.49
CA ALA A 47 3.13 23.04 -9.64
C ALA A 47 2.14 24.21 -9.62
N SER A 48 2.63 25.46 -9.67
CA SER A 48 1.78 26.66 -9.81
C SER A 48 0.96 26.65 -11.10
N ARG A 49 1.54 26.23 -12.23
CA ARG A 49 0.81 26.10 -13.50
C ARG A 49 -0.27 25.03 -13.44
N ILE A 50 0.00 23.89 -12.78
CA ILE A 50 -1.04 22.88 -12.55
C ILE A 50 -2.15 23.46 -11.67
N ARG A 51 -1.78 24.11 -10.56
CA ARG A 51 -2.72 24.69 -9.62
C ARG A 51 -3.61 25.78 -10.24
N ALA A 52 -3.09 26.54 -11.20
CA ALA A 52 -3.87 27.52 -11.96
C ALA A 52 -5.01 26.91 -12.80
N THR A 53 -5.01 25.58 -13.02
CA THR A 53 -6.11 24.86 -13.68
C THR A 53 -7.17 24.34 -12.70
N LEU A 54 -6.95 24.50 -11.40
CA LEU A 54 -7.81 23.96 -10.34
C LEU A 54 -8.79 25.02 -9.85
N THR A 55 -9.95 24.57 -9.39
CA THR A 55 -10.90 25.46 -8.73
C THR A 55 -10.49 25.73 -7.27
N GLU A 56 -10.98 26.83 -6.69
CA GLU A 56 -10.81 27.10 -5.26
C GLU A 56 -11.33 25.96 -4.39
N LYS A 57 -12.42 25.30 -4.81
CA LYS A 57 -12.99 24.14 -4.14
C LYS A 57 -12.03 22.94 -4.14
N ASP A 58 -11.33 22.69 -5.25
CA ASP A 58 -10.35 21.61 -5.33
C ASP A 58 -9.21 21.83 -4.33
N ILE A 59 -8.69 23.06 -4.27
CA ILE A 59 -7.64 23.46 -3.33
C ILE A 59 -8.13 23.33 -1.88
N ALA A 60 -9.29 23.89 -1.56
CA ALA A 60 -9.87 23.85 -0.21
C ALA A 60 -10.16 22.41 0.27
N SER A 61 -10.51 21.50 -0.64
CA SER A 61 -10.84 20.11 -0.29
C SER A 61 -9.67 19.36 0.35
N VAL A 62 -8.44 19.59 -0.11
CA VAL A 62 -7.23 18.96 0.44
C VAL A 62 -6.94 19.47 1.84
N TYR A 63 -7.08 20.78 2.06
CA TYR A 63 -6.90 21.42 3.36
C TYR A 63 -7.95 20.95 4.39
N TYR A 64 -9.21 20.84 3.97
CA TYR A 64 -10.27 20.24 4.78
C TYR A 64 -9.94 18.79 5.16
N ALA A 65 -9.42 17.99 4.24
CA ALA A 65 -9.07 16.59 4.48
C ALA A 65 -7.95 16.43 5.52
N ILE A 66 -6.93 17.29 5.47
CA ILE A 66 -5.81 17.26 6.42
C ILE A 66 -6.08 18.04 7.72
N GLY A 67 -7.19 18.78 7.80
CA GLY A 67 -7.57 19.55 9.00
C GLY A 67 -6.72 20.79 9.22
N MET A 68 -6.39 21.50 8.14
CA MET A 68 -5.56 22.72 8.16
C MET A 68 -6.22 23.84 7.36
N ASP A 69 -5.84 25.09 7.63
CA ASP A 69 -6.31 26.23 6.84
C ASP A 69 -5.61 26.30 5.47
N PRO A 70 -6.33 26.72 4.41
CA PRO A 70 -5.73 26.92 3.09
C PRO A 70 -4.59 27.94 3.09
N ASN A 71 -3.60 27.69 2.23
CA ASN A 71 -2.54 28.65 1.94
C ASN A 71 -2.18 28.65 0.45
N ASP A 72 -1.37 29.63 0.05
CA ASP A 72 -1.03 29.87 -1.36
C ASP A 72 0.17 29.07 -1.87
N ARG A 73 0.67 28.09 -1.12
CA ARG A 73 1.79 27.26 -1.60
C ARG A 73 1.32 26.22 -2.63
N PRO A 74 1.99 26.12 -3.80
CA PRO A 74 1.63 25.13 -4.81
C PRO A 74 2.07 23.70 -4.45
N LEU A 75 3.09 23.55 -3.59
CA LEU A 75 3.61 22.27 -3.11
C LEU A 75 3.66 22.26 -1.58
N ALA A 76 3.43 21.09 -0.99
CA ALA A 76 3.46 20.93 0.45
C ALA A 76 4.91 20.74 0.95
N HIS A 77 5.42 21.78 1.60
CA HIS A 77 6.71 21.81 2.32
C HIS A 77 6.45 21.91 3.84
N PHE A 78 5.55 21.09 4.34
CA PHE A 78 5.18 21.03 5.75
C PHE A 78 4.71 19.61 6.08
N LEU A 79 4.80 19.26 7.35
CA LEU A 79 4.21 18.04 7.89
C LEU A 79 2.89 18.39 8.57
N VAL A 80 1.85 17.59 8.31
CA VAL A 80 0.57 17.74 9.00
C VAL A 80 0.76 17.33 10.46
N PRO A 81 0.38 18.17 11.44
CA PRO A 81 0.45 17.82 12.86
C PRO A 81 -0.27 16.50 13.15
N ILE A 82 0.24 15.72 14.11
CA ILE A 82 -0.33 14.42 14.45
C ILE A 82 -1.70 14.57 15.14
N GLU A 83 -1.94 15.70 15.80
CA GLU A 83 -3.19 16.06 16.48
C GLU A 83 -4.23 16.71 15.54
N ALA A 84 -3.87 16.96 14.27
CA ALA A 84 -4.79 17.59 13.33
C ALA A 84 -6.08 16.77 13.20
N LYS A 85 -7.23 17.47 13.30
CA LYS A 85 -8.55 16.86 13.13
C LYS A 85 -8.82 16.61 11.65
N ARG A 86 -8.31 15.48 11.15
CA ARG A 86 -8.41 15.09 9.75
C ARG A 86 -9.83 14.67 9.39
N ASN A 87 -10.22 14.98 8.16
CA ASN A 87 -11.44 14.50 7.52
C ASN A 87 -11.03 13.57 6.36
N PRO A 88 -10.62 12.33 6.65
CA PRO A 88 -10.01 11.47 5.64
C PRO A 88 -10.96 11.25 4.46
N LEU A 89 -10.45 11.49 3.25
CA LEU A 89 -11.15 11.16 2.02
C LEU A 89 -11.39 9.64 1.97
N VAL A 90 -12.60 9.24 1.59
CA VAL A 90 -12.95 7.82 1.44
C VAL A 90 -12.40 7.34 0.10
N GLY A 91 -11.41 6.47 0.15
CA GLY A 91 -10.82 5.80 -1.01
C GLY A 91 -11.02 4.29 -0.98
N SER A 92 -10.82 3.65 -2.12
CA SER A 92 -10.72 2.19 -2.27
C SER A 92 -9.25 1.82 -2.46
N THR A 93 -8.76 0.90 -1.63
CA THR A 93 -7.39 0.37 -1.72
C THR A 93 -7.37 -1.06 -1.19
N ASP A 94 -6.59 -1.94 -1.80
CA ASP A 94 -6.38 -3.33 -1.37
C ASP A 94 -5.54 -3.41 -0.08
N VAL A 95 -4.73 -2.40 0.21
CA VAL A 95 -4.02 -2.20 1.48
C VAL A 95 -4.98 -2.21 2.66
N ALA A 96 -6.24 -1.84 2.43
CA ALA A 96 -7.27 -1.86 3.46
C ALA A 96 -7.48 -3.27 4.01
N ASP A 97 -7.60 -4.29 3.16
CA ASP A 97 -7.77 -5.67 3.61
C ASP A 97 -6.52 -6.18 4.35
N VAL A 98 -5.32 -5.77 3.91
CA VAL A 98 -4.05 -6.09 4.58
C VAL A 98 -4.01 -5.51 6.00
N SER A 99 -4.51 -4.28 6.20
CA SER A 99 -4.52 -3.61 7.50
C SER A 99 -5.34 -4.32 8.59
N TRP A 100 -6.25 -5.22 8.20
CA TRP A 100 -7.01 -6.06 9.14
C TRP A 100 -6.27 -7.33 9.57
N VAL A 101 -5.22 -7.71 8.85
CA VAL A 101 -4.45 -8.93 9.08
C VAL A 101 -3.15 -8.62 9.80
N VAL A 102 -2.42 -7.59 9.36
CA VAL A 102 -1.11 -7.20 9.89
C VAL A 102 -1.10 -5.72 10.26
N PRO A 103 -0.25 -5.29 11.23
CA PRO A 103 -0.03 -3.88 11.48
C PRO A 103 0.47 -3.16 10.22
N THR A 104 -0.21 -2.10 9.82
CA THR A 104 0.04 -1.37 8.57
C THR A 104 0.03 0.12 8.83
N VAL A 105 0.92 0.86 8.17
CA VAL A 105 0.94 2.32 8.11
C VAL A 105 1.27 2.75 6.68
N GLU A 106 0.71 3.86 6.25
CA GLU A 106 0.91 4.42 4.91
C GLU A 106 1.59 5.79 4.99
N VAL A 107 2.48 6.06 4.03
CA VAL A 107 3.10 7.38 3.88
C VAL A 107 2.40 8.16 2.78
N HIS A 108 1.93 9.36 3.11
CA HIS A 108 1.43 10.31 2.12
C HIS A 108 2.51 11.33 1.81
N ALA A 109 3.04 11.27 0.59
CA ALA A 109 4.11 12.15 0.12
C ALA A 109 3.56 13.26 -0.80
N PRO A 110 4.16 14.46 -0.79
CA PRO A 110 3.69 15.59 -1.58
C PRO A 110 4.18 15.51 -3.03
N THR A 111 3.71 14.50 -3.77
CA THR A 111 4.12 14.23 -5.17
C THR A 111 3.31 15.01 -6.21
N LEU A 112 2.26 15.72 -5.77
CA LEU A 112 1.34 16.47 -6.61
C LEU A 112 1.20 17.91 -6.08
N ALA A 113 0.87 18.84 -6.96
CA ALA A 113 0.46 20.18 -6.62
C ALA A 113 -0.77 20.15 -5.68
N ILE A 114 -0.75 20.98 -4.64
CA ILE A 114 -1.82 21.06 -3.65
C ILE A 114 -3.14 21.39 -4.35
N GLY A 115 -4.16 20.59 -4.05
CA GLY A 115 -5.49 20.71 -4.63
C GLY A 115 -5.77 19.76 -5.78
N THR A 116 -4.76 19.07 -6.35
CA THR A 116 -4.96 18.18 -7.51
C THR A 116 -5.94 17.04 -7.16
N PRO A 117 -7.12 16.94 -7.80
CA PRO A 117 -8.02 15.82 -7.60
C PRO A 117 -7.47 14.55 -8.24
N LEU A 118 -7.63 13.41 -7.57
CA LEU A 118 -7.24 12.11 -8.11
C LEU A 118 -8.10 11.72 -9.34
N HIS A 119 -7.56 10.86 -10.21
CA HIS A 119 -8.21 10.41 -11.46
C HIS A 119 -8.42 11.52 -12.51
N THR A 120 -7.56 12.51 -12.53
CA THR A 120 -7.60 13.62 -13.51
C THR A 120 -6.37 13.63 -14.41
N TRP A 121 -6.45 14.34 -15.54
CA TRP A 121 -5.29 14.50 -16.42
C TRP A 121 -4.15 15.26 -15.72
N GLN A 122 -4.46 16.12 -14.75
CA GLN A 122 -3.47 16.83 -13.94
C GLN A 122 -2.58 15.84 -13.17
N VAL A 123 -3.11 14.71 -12.69
CA VAL A 123 -2.29 13.65 -12.07
C VAL A 123 -1.33 13.04 -13.08
N VAL A 124 -1.82 12.73 -14.28
CA VAL A 124 -1.01 12.14 -15.36
C VAL A 124 0.16 13.06 -15.75
N ALA A 125 -0.08 14.37 -15.81
CA ALA A 125 0.93 15.37 -16.14
C ALA A 125 2.06 15.48 -15.10
N GLN A 126 1.81 15.11 -13.84
CA GLN A 126 2.72 15.32 -12.72
C GLN A 126 3.55 14.08 -12.37
N GLY A 127 3.08 12.87 -12.70
CA GLY A 127 3.64 11.61 -12.18
C GLY A 127 5.11 11.32 -12.52
N LYS A 128 5.69 12.00 -13.52
CA LYS A 128 7.12 11.88 -13.91
C LYS A 128 7.92 13.16 -13.72
N SER A 129 7.34 14.14 -13.04
CA SER A 129 7.98 15.44 -12.83
C SER A 129 9.16 15.33 -11.83
N PRO A 130 10.14 16.25 -11.88
CA PRO A 130 11.25 16.27 -10.94
C PRO A 130 10.81 16.38 -9.47
N HIS A 131 9.81 17.21 -9.16
CA HIS A 131 9.26 17.32 -7.81
C HIS A 131 8.62 16.02 -7.31
N ALA A 132 7.89 15.30 -8.16
CA ALA A 132 7.32 14.00 -7.80
C ALA A 132 8.44 13.00 -7.42
N HIS A 133 9.53 12.94 -8.19
CA HIS A 133 10.68 12.08 -7.84
C HIS A 133 11.36 12.50 -6.53
N LYS A 134 11.55 13.80 -6.28
CA LYS A 134 12.10 14.31 -5.01
C LYS A 134 11.23 13.89 -3.82
N ALA A 135 9.91 13.99 -3.94
CA ALA A 135 8.96 13.57 -2.91
C ALA A 135 8.92 12.04 -2.73
N ILE A 136 9.00 11.25 -3.79
CA ILE A 136 9.07 9.77 -3.72
C ILE A 136 10.33 9.31 -2.99
N VAL A 137 11.49 9.95 -3.25
CA VAL A 137 12.73 9.64 -2.52
C VAL A 137 12.55 9.88 -1.03
N GLN A 138 11.89 10.97 -0.64
CA GLN A 138 11.60 11.25 0.77
C GLN A 138 10.67 10.21 1.39
N ALA A 139 9.63 9.80 0.66
CA ALA A 139 8.72 8.74 1.07
C ALA A 139 9.44 7.41 1.28
N ALA A 140 10.34 7.04 0.36
CA ALA A 140 11.14 5.82 0.43
C ALA A 140 12.06 5.82 1.65
N LYS A 141 12.71 6.96 1.95
CA LYS A 141 13.50 7.13 3.18
C LYS A 141 12.64 6.96 4.43
N ALA A 142 11.45 7.55 4.47
CA ALA A 142 10.55 7.42 5.61
C ALA A 142 10.10 5.96 5.83
N MET A 143 9.71 5.26 4.76
CA MET A 143 9.36 3.84 4.82
C MET A 143 10.54 2.98 5.29
N ALA A 144 11.73 3.21 4.75
CA ALA A 144 12.94 2.47 5.13
C ALA A 144 13.30 2.70 6.61
N SER A 145 13.27 3.95 7.07
CA SER A 145 13.56 4.29 8.47
C SER A 145 12.55 3.67 9.44
N VAL A 146 11.25 3.67 9.11
CA VAL A 146 10.23 2.95 9.91
C VAL A 146 10.48 1.44 9.88
N GLY A 147 10.88 0.89 8.73
CA GLY A 147 11.27 -0.53 8.61
C GLY A 147 12.47 -0.89 9.50
N ILE A 148 13.50 -0.04 9.55
CA ILE A 148 14.66 -0.21 10.42
C ILE A 148 14.23 -0.18 11.89
N LYS A 149 13.39 0.78 12.28
CA LYS A 149 12.82 0.83 13.64
C LYS A 149 12.04 -0.44 13.97
N ALA A 150 11.16 -0.88 13.08
CA ALA A 150 10.38 -2.11 13.25
C ALA A 150 11.26 -3.37 13.43
N LEU A 151 12.44 -3.42 12.82
CA LEU A 151 13.38 -4.53 12.97
C LEU A 151 14.20 -4.46 14.27
N ASN A 152 14.55 -3.25 14.72
CA ASN A 152 15.48 -3.04 15.84
C ASN A 152 14.78 -2.72 17.18
N GLU A 153 13.50 -2.36 17.17
CA GLU A 153 12.69 -1.96 18.33
C GLU A 153 11.53 -2.97 18.53
N PRO A 154 11.76 -4.13 19.17
CA PRO A 154 10.72 -5.15 19.38
C PRO A 154 9.46 -4.64 20.06
N GLU A 155 9.60 -3.63 20.92
CA GLU A 155 8.51 -2.93 21.60
C GLU A 155 7.57 -2.21 20.64
N LEU A 156 8.08 -1.67 19.51
CA LEU A 156 7.25 -1.03 18.49
C LEU A 156 6.32 -2.08 17.85
N ILE A 157 6.87 -3.25 17.50
CA ILE A 157 6.08 -4.35 16.93
C ILE A 157 5.10 -4.94 17.94
N ALA A 158 5.50 -5.07 19.20
CA ALA A 158 4.63 -5.55 20.27
C ALA A 158 3.44 -4.59 20.50
N ALA A 159 3.72 -3.29 20.64
CA ALA A 159 2.70 -2.24 20.72
C ALA A 159 1.81 -2.26 19.46
N ALA A 160 2.41 -2.47 18.29
CA ALA A 160 1.68 -2.47 17.05
C ALA A 160 0.65 -3.62 16.98
N LYS A 161 1.09 -4.84 17.31
CA LYS A 161 0.21 -6.02 17.38
C LYS A 161 -0.88 -5.85 18.44
N ALA A 162 -0.56 -5.28 19.59
CA ALA A 162 -1.52 -5.04 20.66
C ALA A 162 -2.63 -4.07 20.22
N ASP A 163 -2.28 -2.98 19.53
CA ASP A 163 -3.26 -2.00 19.02
C ASP A 163 -4.18 -2.61 17.95
N LEU A 164 -3.61 -3.39 17.02
CA LEU A 164 -4.39 -4.12 16.00
C LEU A 164 -5.43 -5.05 16.64
N MET A 165 -5.01 -5.84 17.64
CA MET A 165 -5.91 -6.74 18.38
C MET A 165 -7.02 -5.99 19.11
N LYS A 166 -6.69 -4.85 19.74
CA LYS A 166 -7.66 -3.98 20.41
C LYS A 166 -8.71 -3.43 19.43
N ARG A 167 -8.30 -2.98 18.25
CA ARG A 167 -9.18 -2.41 17.23
C ARG A 167 -10.10 -3.46 16.60
N ARG A 168 -9.57 -4.64 16.27
CA ARG A 168 -10.36 -5.77 15.75
C ARG A 168 -11.42 -6.27 16.74
N ARG A 169 -11.12 -6.23 18.05
CA ARG A 169 -12.10 -6.58 19.09
C ARG A 169 -13.25 -5.57 19.18
N ARG A 170 -12.95 -4.28 19.03
CA ARG A 170 -13.96 -3.19 19.08
C ARG A 170 -14.85 -3.15 17.84
N ARG A 171 -14.33 -3.56 16.68
CA ARG A 171 -15.06 -3.59 15.41
C ARG A 171 -15.35 -5.04 15.03
N ARG A 172 -16.29 -5.67 15.73
CA ARG A 172 -16.73 -7.04 15.41
C ARG A 172 -17.53 -7.03 14.10
N MET A 173 -16.81 -7.10 12.98
CA MET A 173 -17.38 -7.48 11.70
C MET A 173 -18.01 -8.88 11.87
N SER A 174 -19.21 -9.10 11.34
CA SER A 174 -19.96 -10.36 11.50
C SER A 174 -19.05 -11.58 11.32
N ARG A 175 -19.06 -12.48 12.31
CA ARG A 175 -18.19 -13.67 12.39
C ARG A 175 -18.26 -14.57 11.14
N ARG A 176 -19.27 -14.40 10.28
CA ARG A 176 -19.40 -15.11 8.99
C ARG A 176 -18.29 -14.79 7.99
N CYS A 177 -17.72 -13.58 8.02
CA CYS A 177 -16.66 -13.20 7.06
C CYS A 177 -15.25 -13.71 7.48
N GLN A 178 -14.99 -13.82 8.79
CA GLN A 178 -13.69 -14.27 9.31
C GLN A 178 -13.45 -15.79 9.22
N ILE A 179 -14.51 -16.60 9.29
CA ILE A 179 -14.38 -18.07 9.21
C ILE A 179 -13.88 -18.54 7.83
N MET A 180 -14.23 -17.83 6.76
CA MET A 180 -13.80 -18.18 5.40
C MET A 180 -12.29 -17.91 5.16
N LEU A 181 -11.73 -16.84 5.76
CA LEU A 181 -10.30 -16.52 5.64
C LEU A 181 -9.40 -17.49 6.45
N LEU A 182 -9.84 -17.90 7.64
CA LEU A 182 -9.07 -18.81 8.50
C LEU A 182 -8.98 -20.23 7.94
N LEU A 183 -10.02 -20.71 7.25
CA LEU A 183 -10.04 -22.03 6.62
C LEU A 183 -9.10 -22.11 5.41
N LEU A 184 -8.97 -21.04 4.63
CA LEU A 184 -8.05 -20.99 3.49
C LEU A 184 -6.57 -20.87 3.90
N TRP A 185 -6.28 -20.20 5.02
CA TRP A 185 -4.90 -20.01 5.49
C TRP A 185 -4.31 -21.26 6.17
N ARG A 186 -5.16 -22.10 6.77
CA ARG A 186 -4.74 -23.32 7.48
C ARG A 186 -4.29 -24.46 6.53
N CYS A 187 -4.55 -24.33 5.23
CA CYS A 187 -4.19 -25.34 4.22
C CYS A 187 -2.82 -25.12 3.53
N ARG A 188 -2.04 -24.08 3.88
CA ARG A 188 -0.75 -23.81 3.19
C ARG A 188 0.48 -23.65 4.09
N TRP A 189 0.39 -24.08 5.34
CA TRP A 189 1.54 -24.18 6.23
C TRP A 189 1.54 -25.56 6.89
N HIS A 190 1.88 -26.58 6.12
CA HIS A 190 2.44 -27.81 6.68
C HIS A 190 3.89 -27.93 6.23
N ARG A 191 4.77 -27.77 7.23
CA ARG A 191 6.12 -28.32 7.31
C ARG A 191 7.21 -27.62 6.48
N ILE A 192 7.65 -26.45 6.97
CA ILE A 192 9.08 -26.10 6.94
C ILE A 192 9.55 -26.19 8.39
N SER A 193 10.09 -27.34 8.76
CA SER A 193 10.80 -27.55 10.01
C SER A 193 12.24 -27.13 9.80
N VAL A 194 12.62 -25.95 10.31
CA VAL A 194 14.02 -25.56 10.49
C VAL A 194 14.45 -26.06 11.86
N THR A 195 15.34 -27.04 11.90
CA THR A 195 16.04 -27.42 13.13
C THR A 195 17.11 -26.36 13.46
N PRO A 196 17.31 -25.98 14.72
CA PRO A 196 18.39 -25.08 15.10
C PRO A 196 19.68 -25.90 15.33
N ASP A 197 20.73 -25.61 14.57
CA ASP A 197 22.10 -25.97 14.95
C ASP A 197 22.92 -24.67 15.07
N PRO A 198 23.37 -24.28 16.27
CA PRO A 198 24.09 -23.02 16.48
C PRO A 198 25.62 -23.11 16.31
N ALA A 199 26.18 -24.20 15.76
CA ALA A 199 27.62 -24.44 15.81
C ALA A 199 28.41 -24.34 14.48
N ALA A 200 27.85 -23.81 13.39
CA ALA A 200 28.53 -23.80 12.08
C ALA A 200 28.54 -22.43 11.39
N ALA A 201 29.10 -21.40 12.02
CA ALA A 201 29.39 -20.14 11.33
C ALA A 201 30.47 -19.31 12.03
N PHE A 202 31.66 -19.88 12.27
CA PHE A 202 32.84 -19.08 12.57
C PHE A 202 34.07 -19.66 11.89
N GLN A 203 34.90 -18.75 11.36
CA GLN A 203 36.20 -18.95 10.70
C GLN A 203 36.17 -19.19 9.18
N ARG A 204 36.27 -18.09 8.43
CA ARG A 204 37.31 -17.95 7.38
C ARG A 204 37.64 -16.47 7.11
N PRO A 205 38.91 -16.13 6.83
CA PRO A 205 39.42 -14.76 6.93
C PRO A 205 39.26 -13.95 5.64
N LEU A 206 39.32 -12.62 5.80
CA LEU A 206 39.39 -11.62 4.74
C LEU A 206 40.45 -11.98 3.69
N LEU A 207 40.03 -12.10 2.43
CA LEU A 207 40.92 -11.93 1.27
C LEU A 207 40.25 -11.01 0.25
N ALA A 208 41.08 -10.12 -0.30
CA ALA A 208 40.74 -8.98 -1.13
C ALA A 208 39.83 -9.28 -2.34
N LEU A 209 38.81 -8.44 -2.54
CA LEU A 209 38.06 -8.34 -3.79
C LEU A 209 38.61 -7.17 -4.61
N ARG A 210 39.24 -7.49 -5.75
CA ARG A 210 39.47 -6.54 -6.85
C ARG A 210 38.19 -6.41 -7.70
N PRO A 211 38.02 -5.30 -8.44
CA PRO A 211 36.83 -5.06 -9.27
C PRO A 211 37.07 -5.53 -10.71
N ASP A 212 36.12 -6.28 -11.29
CA ASP A 212 35.77 -6.26 -12.72
C ASP A 212 34.46 -7.06 -12.88
N ARG A 213 33.38 -6.40 -13.31
CA ARG A 213 32.83 -6.34 -14.69
C ARG A 213 32.08 -7.60 -15.12
N ASP A 214 30.88 -7.33 -15.62
CA ASP A 214 29.98 -8.19 -16.39
C ASP A 214 29.23 -9.31 -15.64
N CYS A 215 28.04 -8.97 -15.15
CA CYS A 215 26.99 -9.95 -14.88
C CYS A 215 25.70 -9.52 -15.63
N GLU A 216 25.56 -10.04 -16.85
CA GLU A 216 24.37 -9.89 -17.69
C GLU A 216 23.13 -10.54 -17.06
N VAL A 217 22.11 -9.70 -16.87
CA VAL A 217 20.74 -10.07 -16.46
C VAL A 217 20.02 -10.67 -17.67
N SER A 218 20.16 -11.98 -17.93
CA SER A 218 19.35 -12.60 -19.00
C SER A 218 18.97 -14.07 -18.85
N ARG A 219 19.39 -14.79 -17.79
CA ARG A 219 19.10 -16.25 -17.68
C ARG A 219 18.04 -16.69 -16.66
N CYS A 220 17.41 -15.78 -15.92
CA CYS A 220 16.31 -16.17 -14.99
C CYS A 220 14.89 -16.03 -15.57
N ALA A 221 14.69 -15.50 -16.78
CA ALA A 221 13.36 -15.13 -17.27
C ALA A 221 12.56 -16.24 -18.01
N ARG A 222 13.05 -17.48 -18.13
CA ARG A 222 12.36 -18.55 -18.91
C ARG A 222 11.81 -19.74 -18.13
N ALA A 223 11.94 -19.79 -16.80
CA ALA A 223 11.49 -20.94 -16.01
C ALA A 223 10.10 -20.79 -15.35
N LEU A 224 9.44 -19.64 -15.46
CA LEU A 224 8.20 -19.35 -14.71
C LEU A 224 6.90 -19.34 -15.55
N LEU A 225 6.99 -19.57 -16.86
CA LEU A 225 5.84 -19.45 -17.78
C LEU A 225 5.12 -20.76 -18.14
N TRP A 226 5.49 -21.90 -17.56
CA TRP A 226 4.93 -23.21 -17.97
C TRP A 226 4.24 -24.03 -16.88
N ARG A 227 3.84 -23.42 -15.76
CA ARG A 227 3.15 -24.15 -14.67
C ARG A 227 1.86 -23.51 -14.15
N CYS A 228 1.25 -22.62 -14.93
CA CYS A 228 -0.01 -21.96 -14.57
C CYS A 228 -1.19 -22.29 -15.52
N SER A 229 -1.06 -23.28 -16.41
CA SER A 229 -2.07 -23.62 -17.43
C SER A 229 -2.80 -24.96 -17.22
N SER A 230 -2.65 -25.64 -16.09
CA SER A 230 -3.25 -26.98 -15.89
C SER A 230 -3.85 -27.21 -14.50
N GLY A 231 -4.39 -26.16 -13.86
CA GLY A 231 -4.99 -26.24 -12.52
C GLY A 231 -6.43 -25.74 -12.41
N CYS A 232 -7.16 -25.54 -13.51
CA CYS A 232 -8.51 -25.01 -13.47
C CYS A 232 -9.45 -25.78 -14.42
N SER A 233 -9.80 -27.01 -14.05
CA SER A 233 -11.01 -27.66 -14.55
C SER A 233 -11.40 -28.81 -13.64
N ALA A 234 -12.49 -28.62 -12.89
CA ALA A 234 -13.47 -29.61 -12.44
C ALA A 234 -14.11 -29.17 -11.13
N ASN A 235 -15.16 -28.35 -11.21
CA ASN A 235 -16.24 -28.49 -10.25
C ASN A 235 -17.56 -28.36 -11.00
N LYS A 236 -18.22 -29.50 -11.22
CA LYS A 236 -19.55 -29.59 -11.82
C LYS A 236 -20.55 -29.14 -10.77
N GLY A 237 -21.30 -28.07 -11.04
CA GLY A 237 -22.41 -27.63 -10.21
C GLY A 237 -23.52 -28.68 -10.17
N LEU A 238 -24.05 -28.92 -8.98
CA LEU A 238 -25.34 -29.58 -8.76
C LEU A 238 -26.36 -28.46 -8.52
N ASP A 239 -27.56 -28.56 -9.10
CA ASP A 239 -28.67 -27.68 -8.73
C ASP A 239 -29.31 -28.14 -7.40
N LYS A 240 -30.25 -27.33 -6.89
CA LYS A 240 -30.82 -27.46 -5.54
C LYS A 240 -31.72 -28.67 -5.34
N ASP A 241 -32.05 -29.44 -6.38
CA ASP A 241 -32.92 -30.63 -6.29
C ASP A 241 -32.21 -31.93 -6.69
N GLY A 242 -30.88 -31.92 -6.87
CA GLY A 242 -30.05 -33.14 -6.84
C GLY A 242 -30.13 -34.05 -8.05
N HIS A 243 -30.65 -33.60 -9.20
CA HIS A 243 -30.66 -34.39 -10.43
C HIS A 243 -29.49 -34.06 -11.38
N ARG A 244 -28.81 -35.10 -11.89
CA ARG A 244 -27.80 -34.98 -12.96
C ARG A 244 -28.48 -34.76 -14.30
N THR A 245 -28.37 -33.57 -14.89
CA THR A 245 -28.75 -33.36 -16.29
C THR A 245 -27.65 -33.89 -17.22
N ARG A 246 -27.97 -34.93 -17.99
CA ARG A 246 -27.16 -35.42 -19.12
C ARG A 246 -27.28 -34.42 -20.28
N GLY A 247 -26.15 -34.07 -20.88
CA GLY A 247 -26.12 -33.25 -22.09
C GLY A 247 -26.68 -33.97 -23.31
N LEU A 248 -27.14 -33.18 -24.27
CA LEU A 248 -27.26 -33.54 -25.68
C LEU A 248 -26.85 -32.33 -26.53
N LEU A 249 -26.00 -32.63 -27.49
CA LEU A 249 -25.48 -31.78 -28.56
C LEU A 249 -26.60 -31.40 -29.54
N GLY A 250 -26.48 -30.20 -30.11
CA GLY A 250 -27.29 -29.64 -31.20
C GLY A 250 -26.90 -28.20 -31.41
#